data_AF-A0A3S1R4D7-F1
#
_entry.id   AF-A0A3S1R4D7-F1
#
_cell.length_a   1.000
_cell.length_b   1.000
_cell.length_c   1.000
_cell.angle_alpha   90.00
_cell.angle_beta   90.00
_cell.angle_gamma   90.00
#
_symmetry.space_group_name_H-M   'P 1'
#
loop_
_entity.id
_entity.type
_entity.pdbx_description
1 polymer ?
#
loop_
_entity_poly.entity_id
_entity_poly.type
_entity_poly.pdbx_seq_one_letter_code
_entity_poly.pdbx_strand_id
1 'polypeptide(L)'
;MARQASKSSLLFSGSDWDFKTLSRAYDAIEALAVEELHLDTYPVQMEIISSQQMLDAYSSIGMPLMYRHWSFGKHFLHQDLLYRKGGRGLAYELVINSNPCIVYLMEENTMALQALVTAHAALGHNHFFKNNQLFKQWTDAGAILSYLDFAKGYIVRCEERHGLAAVEAVLDSAHALMDQGVFRYHRPPRLSSERQREGIRERLEYEERSYNDLWRTLPASQQAANDKGQDPEWKKSLNLPEENLLYFLEKNSPVLEPWQREIIRIVRVIAQYFYPQRQTQVMNEGCATFVHYTLMNMLFDRGQISEGAMLEILRNHSNVVFQPAFDDPRFSGINPYALGLDMMQDIQRISTEPTAEDRDWFPDMAGQGNWREVLLDAWAEHRDESFIRQYLSPALI
;
A
#
# COMPACT_ATOMS: atom_id res chain seq x y z
N MET A 1 -54.47 4.66 -19.83
CA MET A 1 -53.27 5.51 -19.85
C MET A 1 -52.15 4.74 -19.18
N ALA A 2 -51.25 4.16 -19.98
CA ALA A 2 -50.13 3.39 -19.48
C ALA A 2 -49.16 4.33 -18.74
N ARG A 3 -48.88 4.04 -17.47
CA ARG A 3 -47.78 4.67 -16.74
C ARG A 3 -46.50 4.39 -17.53
N GLN A 4 -45.96 5.44 -18.12
CA GLN A 4 -44.66 5.47 -18.75
C GLN A 4 -43.66 5.03 -17.67
N ALA A 5 -43.10 3.83 -17.81
CA ALA A 5 -42.05 3.36 -16.93
C ALA A 5 -40.90 4.37 -17.03
N SER A 6 -40.69 5.12 -15.94
CA SER A 6 -39.51 5.96 -15.79
C SER A 6 -38.30 5.12 -16.17
N LYS A 7 -37.49 5.57 -17.15
CA LYS A 7 -36.20 4.93 -17.42
C LYS A 7 -35.44 4.95 -16.09
N SER A 8 -35.22 3.76 -15.54
CA SER A 8 -34.52 3.60 -14.28
C SER A 8 -33.17 4.33 -14.35
N SER A 9 -32.95 5.28 -13.44
CA SER A 9 -31.67 5.98 -13.25
C SER A 9 -30.58 5.09 -12.66
N LEU A 10 -30.92 3.83 -12.35
CA LEU A 10 -30.03 2.88 -11.73
C LEU A 10 -28.84 2.53 -12.63
N LEU A 11 -27.64 2.55 -12.03
CA LEU A 11 -26.39 2.11 -12.65
C LEU A 11 -26.33 0.60 -12.84
N PHE A 12 -27.10 -0.16 -12.06
CA PHE A 12 -27.25 -1.61 -12.18
C PHE A 12 -28.52 -2.06 -11.43
N SER A 13 -29.12 -3.16 -11.87
CA SER A 13 -30.41 -3.65 -11.33
C SER A 13 -30.33 -5.01 -10.66
N GLY A 14 -29.19 -5.70 -10.74
CA GLY A 14 -28.99 -7.05 -10.17
C GLY A 14 -27.59 -7.24 -9.61
N SER A 15 -27.33 -8.44 -9.09
CA SER A 15 -26.03 -8.85 -8.57
C SER A 15 -24.99 -9.12 -9.65
N ASP A 16 -25.44 -9.51 -10.84
CA ASP A 16 -24.55 -9.86 -11.95
C ASP A 16 -23.95 -8.59 -12.56
N TRP A 17 -22.73 -8.72 -13.06
CA TRP A 17 -21.99 -7.64 -13.68
C TRP A 17 -21.38 -8.09 -15.00
N ASP A 18 -21.16 -7.12 -15.89
CA ASP A 18 -20.34 -7.25 -17.09
C ASP A 18 -19.42 -6.02 -17.19
N PHE A 19 -18.42 -6.05 -18.08
CA PHE A 19 -17.47 -4.95 -18.23
C PHE A 19 -18.15 -3.61 -18.53
N LYS A 20 -19.30 -3.62 -19.22
CA LYS A 20 -20.04 -2.40 -19.54
C LYS A 20 -20.72 -1.80 -18.32
N THR A 21 -21.31 -2.64 -17.48
CA THR A 21 -21.97 -2.25 -16.23
C THR A 21 -20.93 -1.76 -15.22
N LEU A 22 -19.80 -2.47 -15.12
CA LEU A 22 -18.66 -2.06 -14.29
C LEU A 22 -18.09 -0.71 -14.73
N SER A 23 -17.81 -0.53 -16.03
CA SER A 23 -17.33 0.75 -16.57
C SER A 23 -18.33 1.88 -16.31
N ARG A 24 -19.62 1.66 -16.53
CA ARG A 24 -20.66 2.66 -16.23
C ARG A 24 -20.70 3.04 -14.74
N ALA A 25 -20.53 2.05 -13.86
CA ALA A 25 -20.49 2.31 -12.43
C ALA A 25 -19.22 3.09 -12.05
N TYR A 26 -18.05 2.70 -12.58
CA TYR A 26 -16.80 3.42 -12.39
C TYR A 26 -16.92 4.89 -12.80
N ASP A 27 -17.39 5.18 -14.02
CA ASP A 27 -17.51 6.56 -14.52
C ASP A 27 -18.39 7.42 -13.61
N ALA A 28 -19.49 6.85 -13.09
CA ALA A 28 -20.39 7.56 -12.18
C ALA A 28 -19.76 7.79 -10.79
N ILE A 29 -19.03 6.79 -10.25
CA ILE A 29 -18.34 6.91 -8.97
C ILE A 29 -17.18 7.90 -9.08
N GLU A 30 -16.40 7.85 -10.16
CA GLU A 30 -15.28 8.75 -10.43
C GLU A 30 -15.77 10.20 -10.58
N ALA A 31 -16.84 10.42 -11.35
CA ALA A 31 -17.44 11.76 -11.49
C ALA A 31 -17.81 12.35 -10.13
N LEU A 32 -18.49 11.58 -9.26
CA LEU A 32 -18.82 12.05 -7.91
C LEU A 32 -17.58 12.31 -7.05
N ALA A 33 -16.58 11.44 -7.10
CA ALA A 33 -15.36 11.62 -6.33
C ALA A 33 -14.62 12.92 -6.70
N VAL A 34 -14.58 13.26 -7.99
CA VAL A 34 -13.95 14.50 -8.46
C VAL A 34 -14.83 15.71 -8.16
N GLU A 35 -16.13 15.64 -8.46
CA GLU A 35 -17.04 16.79 -8.34
C GLU A 35 -17.36 17.14 -6.88
N GLU A 36 -17.51 16.15 -6.01
CA GLU A 36 -18.07 16.33 -4.67
C GLU A 36 -17.03 16.19 -3.55
N LEU A 37 -15.96 15.42 -3.79
CA LEU A 37 -14.89 15.20 -2.81
C LEU A 37 -13.54 15.79 -3.25
N HIS A 38 -13.44 16.30 -4.49
CA HIS A 38 -12.22 16.86 -5.08
C HIS A 38 -11.02 15.90 -5.02
N LEU A 39 -11.27 14.59 -5.17
CA LEU A 39 -10.19 13.60 -5.13
C LEU A 39 -9.29 13.70 -6.36
N ASP A 40 -7.99 13.75 -6.13
CA ASP A 40 -6.97 13.60 -7.16
C ASP A 40 -6.36 12.18 -7.14
N THR A 41 -6.49 11.42 -8.23
CA THR A 41 -6.09 9.99 -8.30
C THR A 41 -5.11 9.72 -9.46
N TYR A 42 -4.34 8.64 -9.40
CA TYR A 42 -3.62 8.14 -10.58
C TYR A 42 -4.61 7.49 -11.55
N PRO A 43 -4.31 7.44 -12.86
CA PRO A 43 -5.10 6.64 -13.79
C PRO A 43 -5.27 5.22 -13.28
N VAL A 44 -6.51 4.72 -13.27
CA VAL A 44 -6.84 3.40 -12.73
C VAL A 44 -6.75 2.34 -13.83
N GLN A 45 -6.08 1.23 -13.52
CA GLN A 45 -6.11 0.00 -14.29
C GLN A 45 -6.81 -1.07 -13.45
N MET A 46 -8.05 -1.43 -13.83
CA MET A 46 -8.79 -2.51 -13.16
C MET A 46 -8.48 -3.86 -13.81
N GLU A 47 -8.14 -4.83 -12.98
CA GLU A 47 -7.91 -6.21 -13.40
C GLU A 47 -8.86 -7.15 -12.65
N ILE A 48 -9.63 -7.94 -13.41
CA ILE A 48 -10.49 -8.98 -12.83
C ILE A 48 -9.64 -10.23 -12.60
N ILE A 49 -9.67 -10.75 -11.37
CA ILE A 49 -8.93 -11.94 -10.97
C ILE A 49 -9.82 -12.92 -10.22
N SER A 50 -9.48 -14.20 -10.27
CA SER A 50 -10.14 -15.23 -9.47
C SER A 50 -9.71 -15.16 -8.00
N SER A 51 -10.52 -15.73 -7.11
CA SER A 51 -10.17 -15.90 -5.69
C SER A 51 -8.80 -16.55 -5.45
N GLN A 52 -8.38 -17.49 -6.30
CA GLN A 52 -7.06 -18.13 -6.19
C GLN A 52 -5.93 -17.16 -6.55
N GLN A 53 -6.08 -16.40 -7.65
CA GLN A 53 -5.11 -15.38 -8.04
C GLN A 53 -4.99 -14.28 -6.98
N MET A 54 -6.09 -13.95 -6.32
CA MET A 54 -6.09 -12.98 -5.23
C MET A 54 -5.28 -13.48 -4.03
N LEU A 55 -5.48 -14.74 -3.61
CA LEU A 55 -4.69 -15.35 -2.53
C LEU A 55 -3.20 -15.41 -2.88
N ASP A 56 -2.86 -15.74 -4.12
CA ASP A 56 -1.49 -15.75 -4.62
C ASP A 56 -0.87 -14.35 -4.55
N ALA A 57 -1.61 -13.31 -4.98
CA ALA A 57 -1.16 -11.93 -4.89
C ALA A 57 -0.96 -11.48 -3.44
N TYR A 58 -1.87 -11.81 -2.52
CA TYR A 58 -1.74 -11.51 -1.09
C TYR A 58 -0.50 -12.13 -0.46
N SER A 59 -0.19 -13.38 -0.84
CA SER A 59 1.00 -14.06 -0.32
C SER A 59 2.30 -13.35 -0.67
N SER A 60 2.32 -12.65 -1.81
CA SER A 60 3.43 -11.86 -2.31
C SER A 60 3.37 -10.39 -1.85
N ILE A 61 2.67 -10.11 -0.74
CA ILE A 61 2.46 -8.75 -0.20
C ILE A 61 1.79 -7.83 -1.24
N GLY A 62 0.93 -8.39 -2.09
CA GLY A 62 0.17 -7.66 -3.09
C GLY A 62 0.95 -7.25 -4.34
N MET A 63 2.24 -7.58 -4.43
CA MET A 63 3.10 -7.11 -5.52
C MET A 63 3.16 -8.10 -6.69
N PRO A 64 2.93 -7.64 -7.93
CA PRO A 64 3.11 -8.47 -9.10
C PRO A 64 4.61 -8.71 -9.30
N LEU A 65 4.96 -9.86 -9.85
CA LEU A 65 6.35 -10.17 -10.20
C LEU A 65 7.33 -10.20 -9.02
N MET A 66 6.86 -10.49 -7.79
CA MET A 66 7.78 -10.74 -6.68
C MET A 66 8.68 -11.96 -6.94
N TYR A 67 9.89 -11.92 -6.39
CA TYR A 67 10.77 -13.08 -6.35
C TYR A 67 10.22 -14.14 -5.39
N ARG A 68 10.74 -15.36 -5.53
CA ARG A 68 10.30 -16.49 -4.71
C ARG A 68 10.98 -16.45 -3.36
N HIS A 69 10.19 -16.65 -2.31
CA HIS A 69 10.70 -16.81 -0.96
C HIS A 69 9.70 -17.66 -0.15
N TRP A 70 10.18 -18.60 0.66
CA TRP A 70 9.32 -19.55 1.38
C TRP A 70 8.37 -18.85 2.36
N SER A 71 8.76 -17.67 2.89
CA SER A 71 7.90 -16.93 3.82
C SER A 71 6.57 -16.53 3.15
N PHE A 72 6.57 -16.20 1.86
CA PHE A 72 5.35 -15.88 1.11
C PHE A 72 4.41 -17.09 1.06
N GLY A 73 4.94 -18.29 0.80
CA GLY A 73 4.16 -19.53 0.84
C GLY A 73 3.57 -19.83 2.24
N LYS A 74 4.31 -19.52 3.30
CA LYS A 74 3.77 -19.61 4.68
C LYS A 74 2.62 -18.62 4.90
N HIS A 75 2.74 -17.40 4.40
CA HIS A 75 1.65 -16.40 4.47
C HIS A 75 0.44 -16.85 3.66
N PHE A 76 0.64 -17.39 2.45
CA PHE A 76 -0.42 -17.97 1.62
C PHE A 76 -1.23 -19.02 2.40
N LEU A 77 -0.56 -20.04 2.93
CA LEU A 77 -1.23 -21.11 3.66
C LEU A 77 -2.00 -20.59 4.87
N HIS A 78 -1.45 -19.59 5.57
CA HIS A 78 -2.14 -18.97 6.69
C HIS A 78 -3.43 -18.24 6.24
N GLN A 79 -3.38 -17.46 5.16
CA GLN A 79 -4.55 -16.74 4.66
C GLN A 79 -5.60 -17.69 4.06
N ASP A 80 -5.20 -18.69 3.27
CA ASP A 80 -6.11 -19.71 2.71
C ASP A 80 -6.82 -20.48 3.84
N LEU A 81 -6.10 -20.87 4.89
CA LEU A 81 -6.70 -21.54 6.05
C LEU A 81 -7.72 -20.66 6.78
N LEU A 82 -7.44 -19.37 6.98
CA LEU A 82 -8.37 -18.43 7.60
C LEU A 82 -9.62 -18.23 6.75
N TYR A 83 -9.44 -18.13 5.43
CA TYR A 83 -10.53 -17.98 4.47
C TYR A 83 -11.44 -19.21 4.45
N ARG A 84 -10.88 -20.41 4.26
CA ARG A 84 -11.65 -21.66 4.21
C ARG A 84 -12.42 -21.95 5.50
N LYS A 85 -11.87 -21.53 6.64
CA LYS A 85 -12.52 -21.69 7.96
C LYS A 85 -13.54 -20.60 8.26
N GLY A 86 -13.76 -19.63 7.36
CA GLY A 86 -14.63 -18.48 7.58
C GLY A 86 -14.16 -17.58 8.73
N GLY A 87 -12.90 -17.71 9.17
CA GLY A 87 -12.33 -16.92 10.25
C GLY A 87 -11.93 -15.50 9.81
N ARG A 88 -11.80 -15.28 8.49
CA ARG A 88 -11.61 -13.97 7.86
C ARG A 88 -12.28 -14.00 6.48
N GLY A 89 -13.05 -12.97 6.14
CA GLY A 89 -13.47 -12.79 4.74
C GLY A 89 -12.23 -12.57 3.86
N LEU A 90 -12.27 -12.97 2.59
CA LEU A 90 -11.30 -12.47 1.61
C LEU A 90 -11.40 -10.95 1.62
N ALA A 91 -10.26 -10.28 1.63
CA ALA A 91 -10.25 -8.86 1.34
C ALA A 91 -10.75 -8.70 -0.10
N TYR A 92 -11.81 -7.93 -0.29
CA TYR A 92 -12.55 -7.83 -1.55
C TYR A 92 -11.75 -7.18 -2.69
N GLU A 93 -10.56 -6.70 -2.38
CA GLU A 93 -9.75 -5.82 -3.20
C GLU A 93 -8.27 -6.01 -2.92
N LEU A 94 -7.45 -5.65 -3.89
CA LEU A 94 -6.02 -5.45 -3.70
C LEU A 94 -5.58 -4.30 -4.60
N VAL A 95 -5.00 -3.26 -4.01
CA VAL A 95 -4.51 -2.09 -4.71
C VAL A 95 -2.98 -2.03 -4.69
N ILE A 96 -2.38 -1.79 -5.86
CA ILE A 96 -0.94 -1.54 -6.00
C ILE A 96 -0.74 -0.06 -6.26
N ASN A 97 0.07 0.59 -5.41
CA ASN A 97 0.50 1.96 -5.63
C ASN A 97 1.53 2.02 -6.77
N SER A 98 1.02 2.07 -8.00
CA SER A 98 1.73 2.27 -9.26
C SER A 98 1.07 3.38 -10.08
N ASN A 99 1.70 3.80 -11.18
CA ASN A 99 1.11 4.73 -12.14
C ASN A 99 1.17 4.11 -13.55
N PRO A 100 0.05 3.58 -14.09
CA PRO A 100 -1.32 3.59 -13.53
C PRO A 100 -1.47 2.76 -12.25
N CYS A 101 -2.43 3.14 -11.39
CA CYS A 101 -2.76 2.43 -10.15
C CYS A 101 -3.51 1.14 -10.51
N ILE A 102 -2.97 -0.01 -10.13
CA ILE A 102 -3.58 -1.30 -10.45
C ILE A 102 -4.52 -1.68 -9.31
N VAL A 103 -5.77 -2.02 -9.66
CA VAL A 103 -6.81 -2.45 -8.72
C VAL A 103 -7.32 -3.81 -9.14
N TYR A 104 -7.17 -4.79 -8.26
CA TYR A 104 -7.68 -6.13 -8.48
C TYR A 104 -9.10 -6.28 -7.93
N LEU A 105 -10.00 -6.71 -8.79
CA LEU A 105 -11.38 -7.00 -8.47
C LEU A 105 -11.62 -8.51 -8.56
N MET A 106 -12.30 -9.08 -7.56
CA MET A 106 -12.67 -10.49 -7.63
C MET A 106 -13.78 -10.72 -8.64
N GLU A 107 -13.69 -11.80 -9.42
CA GLU A 107 -14.76 -12.16 -10.36
C GLU A 107 -16.06 -12.58 -9.65
N GLU A 108 -15.94 -13.15 -8.45
CA GLU A 108 -17.07 -13.65 -7.66
C GLU A 108 -17.83 -12.55 -6.92
N ASN A 109 -17.34 -11.30 -6.95
CA ASN A 109 -18.03 -10.16 -6.35
C ASN A 109 -19.34 -9.85 -7.09
N THR A 110 -20.40 -9.51 -6.34
CA THR A 110 -21.61 -8.91 -6.91
C THR A 110 -21.32 -7.51 -7.44
N MET A 111 -22.17 -6.97 -8.31
CA MET A 111 -22.04 -5.60 -8.80
C MET A 111 -22.04 -4.55 -7.67
N ALA A 112 -22.79 -4.79 -6.60
CA ALA A 112 -22.78 -3.92 -5.42
C ALA A 112 -21.40 -3.93 -4.73
N LEU A 113 -20.79 -5.10 -4.58
CA LEU A 113 -19.43 -5.24 -4.08
C LEU A 113 -18.39 -4.63 -5.03
N GLN A 114 -18.53 -4.82 -6.34
CA GLN A 114 -17.65 -4.19 -7.32
C GLN A 114 -17.70 -2.66 -7.21
N ALA A 115 -18.88 -2.07 -7.04
CA ALA A 115 -19.04 -0.63 -6.83
C ALA A 115 -18.39 -0.16 -5.53
N LEU A 116 -18.60 -0.90 -4.42
CA LEU A 116 -17.99 -0.59 -3.13
C LEU A 116 -16.46 -0.62 -3.20
N VAL A 117 -15.90 -1.69 -3.75
CA VAL A 117 -14.46 -1.87 -3.92
C VAL A 117 -13.89 -0.81 -4.86
N THR A 118 -14.59 -0.49 -5.94
CA THR A 118 -14.17 0.57 -6.86
C THR A 118 -14.03 1.91 -6.14
N ALA A 119 -15.04 2.31 -5.35
CA ALA A 119 -14.95 3.54 -4.58
C ALA A 119 -13.85 3.52 -3.51
N HIS A 120 -13.65 2.37 -2.85
CA HIS A 120 -12.65 2.20 -1.79
C HIS A 120 -11.22 2.21 -2.35
N ALA A 121 -10.93 1.28 -3.26
CA ALA A 121 -9.59 0.98 -3.74
C ALA A 121 -9.16 1.92 -4.87
N ALA A 122 -10.01 2.03 -5.90
CA ALA A 122 -9.66 2.77 -7.12
C ALA A 122 -9.65 4.29 -6.91
N LEU A 123 -10.42 4.78 -5.94
CA LEU A 123 -10.51 6.21 -5.63
C LEU A 123 -9.93 6.54 -4.26
N GLY A 124 -10.41 5.91 -3.19
CA GLY A 124 -9.96 6.19 -1.82
C GLY A 124 -8.46 5.96 -1.59
N HIS A 125 -8.00 4.72 -1.70
CA HIS A 125 -6.58 4.38 -1.52
C HIS A 125 -5.70 5.07 -2.57
N ASN A 126 -6.14 5.06 -3.84
CA ASN A 126 -5.41 5.70 -4.93
C ASN A 126 -5.17 7.20 -4.65
N HIS A 127 -6.21 7.92 -4.22
CA HIS A 127 -6.09 9.32 -3.80
C HIS A 127 -5.07 9.48 -2.67
N PHE A 128 -5.19 8.65 -1.63
CA PHE A 128 -4.29 8.71 -0.48
C PHE A 128 -2.83 8.47 -0.87
N PHE A 129 -2.57 7.42 -1.65
CA PHE A 129 -1.23 7.07 -2.15
C PHE A 129 -0.63 8.17 -3.02
N LYS A 130 -1.43 8.77 -3.90
CA LYS A 130 -0.96 9.84 -4.79
C LYS A 130 -0.59 11.11 -4.02
N ASN A 131 -1.35 11.45 -2.98
CA ASN A 131 -1.29 12.77 -2.37
C ASN A 131 -0.50 12.85 -1.07
N ASN A 132 -0.48 11.77 -0.29
CA ASN A 132 0.20 11.77 1.00
C ASN A 132 1.71 11.99 0.87
N GLN A 133 2.24 12.88 1.70
CA GLN A 133 3.64 13.31 1.68
C GLN A 133 4.60 12.14 1.90
N LEU A 134 4.24 11.16 2.73
CA LEU A 134 5.07 10.00 3.01
C LEU A 134 5.18 9.09 1.78
N PHE A 135 4.07 8.81 1.10
CA PHE A 135 4.09 8.07 -0.16
C PHE A 135 4.87 8.82 -1.23
N LYS A 136 4.63 10.13 -1.38
CA LYS A 136 5.39 11.01 -2.27
C LYS A 136 6.88 11.06 -1.96
N GLN A 137 7.34 10.69 -0.77
CA GLN A 137 8.75 10.68 -0.40
C GLN A 137 9.43 9.32 -0.59
N TRP A 138 8.73 8.23 -0.25
CA TRP A 138 9.29 6.88 -0.16
C TRP A 138 8.96 5.96 -1.33
N THR A 139 7.87 6.23 -2.05
CA THR A 139 7.45 5.43 -3.19
C THR A 139 7.77 6.13 -4.51
N ASP A 140 8.04 5.34 -5.54
CA ASP A 140 8.07 5.76 -6.94
C ASP A 140 7.07 4.88 -7.71
N ALA A 141 5.83 5.34 -7.76
CA ALA A 141 4.73 4.64 -8.40
C ALA A 141 4.98 4.38 -9.89
N GLY A 142 5.78 5.22 -10.57
CA GLY A 142 6.06 5.06 -12.00
C GLY A 142 7.14 4.00 -12.29
N ALA A 143 8.04 3.73 -11.34
CA ALA A 143 9.18 2.84 -11.55
C ALA A 143 9.06 1.48 -10.83
N ILE A 144 8.12 1.34 -9.88
CA ILE A 144 8.04 0.16 -9.02
C ILE A 144 7.88 -1.15 -9.78
N LEU A 145 7.01 -1.21 -10.80
CA LEU A 145 6.76 -2.44 -11.55
C LEU A 145 8.00 -2.90 -12.32
N SER A 146 8.70 -1.97 -12.97
CA SER A 146 9.98 -2.26 -13.66
C SER A 146 11.07 -2.69 -12.68
N TYR A 147 11.08 -2.12 -11.48
CA TYR A 147 12.02 -2.51 -10.44
C TYR A 147 11.79 -3.93 -9.93
N LEU A 148 10.52 -4.32 -9.73
CA LEU A 148 10.16 -5.67 -9.30
C LEU A 148 10.50 -6.72 -10.36
N ASP A 149 10.25 -6.42 -11.64
CA ASP A 149 10.66 -7.28 -12.76
C ASP A 149 12.19 -7.48 -12.78
N PHE A 150 12.96 -6.39 -12.65
CA PHE A 150 14.41 -6.46 -12.50
C PHE A 150 14.83 -7.33 -11.30
N ALA A 151 14.24 -7.10 -10.12
CA ALA A 151 14.57 -7.80 -8.90
C ALA A 151 14.33 -9.31 -9.01
N LYS A 152 13.18 -9.71 -9.55
CA LYS A 152 12.86 -11.11 -9.82
C LYS A 152 13.84 -11.73 -10.81
N GLY A 153 14.10 -11.07 -11.93
CA GLY A 153 15.06 -11.55 -12.93
C GLY A 153 16.47 -11.69 -12.35
N TYR A 154 16.89 -10.75 -11.50
CA TYR A 154 18.19 -10.76 -10.85
C TYR A 154 18.35 -11.95 -9.88
N ILE A 155 17.34 -12.20 -9.05
CA ILE A 155 17.36 -13.30 -8.09
C ILE A 155 17.40 -14.64 -8.81
N VAL A 156 16.61 -14.83 -9.88
CA VAL A 156 16.65 -16.06 -10.69
C VAL A 156 18.05 -16.29 -11.28
N ARG A 157 18.70 -15.25 -11.83
CA ARG A 157 20.08 -15.38 -12.33
C ARG A 157 21.08 -15.71 -11.23
N CYS A 158 20.88 -15.20 -10.01
CA CYS A 158 21.72 -15.55 -8.87
C CYS A 158 21.50 -17.01 -8.46
N GLU A 159 20.27 -17.51 -8.46
CA GLU A 159 19.94 -18.90 -8.15
C GLU A 159 20.61 -19.87 -9.14
N GLU A 160 20.59 -19.54 -10.43
CA GLU A 160 21.26 -20.32 -11.49
C GLU A 160 22.79 -20.36 -11.33
N ARG A 161 23.40 -19.25 -10.92
CA ARG A 161 24.87 -19.13 -10.84
C ARG A 161 25.46 -19.61 -9.51
N HIS A 162 24.82 -19.26 -8.40
CA HIS A 162 25.35 -19.46 -7.05
C HIS A 162 24.64 -20.61 -6.29
N GLY A 163 23.56 -21.13 -6.87
CA GLY A 163 22.75 -22.19 -6.27
C GLY A 163 21.68 -21.65 -5.31
N LEU A 164 20.56 -22.37 -5.26
CA LEU A 164 19.37 -21.98 -4.48
C LEU A 164 19.70 -21.73 -3.00
N ALA A 165 20.38 -22.67 -2.33
CA ALA A 165 20.65 -22.59 -0.90
C ALA A 165 21.51 -21.38 -0.50
N ALA A 166 22.44 -20.95 -1.36
CA ALA A 166 23.28 -19.79 -1.10
C ALA A 166 22.48 -18.48 -1.21
N VAL A 167 21.61 -18.38 -2.22
CA VAL A 167 20.72 -17.22 -2.42
C VAL A 167 19.69 -17.12 -1.31
N GLU A 168 19.06 -18.24 -0.95
CA GLU A 168 18.06 -18.32 0.12
C GLU A 168 18.64 -17.87 1.47
N ALA A 169 19.86 -18.30 1.83
CA ALA A 169 20.50 -17.87 3.07
C ALA A 169 20.70 -16.34 3.18
N VAL A 170 21.01 -15.68 2.05
CA VAL A 170 21.14 -14.22 1.99
C VAL A 170 19.77 -13.54 2.04
N LEU A 171 18.80 -14.06 1.29
CA LEU A 171 17.43 -13.55 1.30
C LEU A 171 16.79 -13.67 2.68
N ASP A 172 16.89 -14.81 3.35
CA ASP A 172 16.39 -15.06 4.70
C ASP A 172 16.93 -14.02 5.69
N SER A 173 18.26 -13.82 5.65
CA SER A 173 18.95 -12.86 6.51
C SER A 173 18.50 -11.42 6.23
N ALA A 174 18.33 -11.07 4.96
CA ALA A 174 17.86 -9.75 4.56
C ALA A 174 16.38 -9.53 4.95
N HIS A 175 15.52 -10.54 4.77
CA HIS A 175 14.11 -10.50 5.17
C HIS A 175 13.95 -10.37 6.68
N ALA A 176 14.79 -11.04 7.48
CA ALA A 176 14.79 -10.91 8.93
C ALA A 176 15.12 -9.47 9.41
N LEU A 177 15.88 -8.72 8.61
CA LEU A 177 16.27 -7.33 8.88
C LEU A 177 15.44 -6.29 8.10
N MET A 178 14.44 -6.72 7.33
CA MET A 178 13.67 -5.87 6.41
C MET A 178 13.06 -4.65 7.11
N ASP A 179 12.52 -4.84 8.31
CA ASP A 179 11.87 -3.77 9.09
C ASP A 179 12.85 -2.72 9.63
N GLN A 180 14.15 -3.03 9.64
CA GLN A 180 15.25 -2.11 9.96
C GLN A 180 15.94 -1.57 8.70
N GLY A 181 15.38 -1.86 7.52
CA GLY A 181 15.90 -1.45 6.20
C GLY A 181 15.47 -0.05 5.74
N VAL A 182 14.96 0.78 6.65
CA VAL A 182 14.35 2.08 6.32
C VAL A 182 14.99 3.19 7.12
N PHE A 183 15.21 4.36 6.50
CA PHE A 183 15.65 5.55 7.22
C PHE A 183 14.44 6.27 7.84
N ARG A 184 14.43 6.48 9.15
CA ARG A 184 13.33 7.13 9.88
C ARG A 184 13.58 8.62 10.10
N TYR A 185 14.84 9.03 10.23
CA TYR A 185 15.21 10.40 10.60
C TYR A 185 16.12 11.08 9.58
N HIS A 186 17.07 10.36 8.97
CA HIS A 186 18.04 10.95 8.03
C HIS A 186 17.86 10.45 6.60
N ARG A 187 17.55 11.38 5.70
CA ARG A 187 17.20 11.09 4.31
C ARG A 187 18.40 11.20 3.37
N PRO A 188 18.75 10.14 2.61
CA PRO A 188 19.57 10.31 1.41
C PRO A 188 18.77 11.08 0.35
N PRO A 189 19.35 12.09 -0.31
CA PRO A 189 18.65 12.86 -1.34
C PRO A 189 18.15 11.94 -2.46
N ARG A 190 16.94 12.21 -2.96
CA ARG A 190 16.37 11.47 -4.10
C ARG A 190 17.31 11.55 -5.29
N LEU A 191 17.74 10.40 -5.77
CA LEU A 191 18.44 10.29 -7.04
C LEU A 191 17.43 10.59 -8.16
N SER A 192 17.81 11.45 -9.11
CA SER A 192 16.99 11.75 -10.28
C SER A 192 16.65 10.47 -11.06
N SER A 193 15.54 10.46 -11.78
CA SER A 193 15.11 9.33 -12.63
C SER A 193 16.20 8.89 -13.62
N GLU A 194 17.01 9.84 -14.11
CA GLU A 194 18.20 9.56 -14.93
C GLU A 194 19.31 8.84 -14.15
N ARG A 195 19.62 9.27 -12.93
CA ARG A 195 20.59 8.57 -12.06
C ARG A 195 20.10 7.19 -11.63
N GLN A 196 18.79 6.99 -11.50
CA GLN A 196 18.23 5.67 -11.24
C GLN A 196 18.42 4.74 -12.45
N ARG A 197 18.17 5.24 -13.66
CA ARG A 197 18.41 4.52 -14.93
C ARG A 197 19.89 4.25 -15.17
N GLU A 198 20.76 5.22 -14.90
CA GLU A 198 22.22 5.05 -14.90
C GLU A 198 22.64 4.00 -13.89
N GLY A 199 22.12 4.05 -12.66
CA GLY A 199 22.42 3.04 -11.66
C GLY A 199 21.94 1.64 -12.06
N ILE A 200 20.83 1.51 -12.81
CA ILE A 200 20.40 0.21 -13.37
C ILE A 200 21.36 -0.24 -14.48
N ARG A 201 21.77 0.68 -15.37
CA ARG A 201 22.71 0.41 -16.45
C ARG A 201 24.11 0.05 -15.94
N GLU A 202 24.66 0.80 -14.98
CA GLU A 202 25.91 0.48 -14.30
C GLU A 202 25.85 -0.89 -13.62
N ARG A 203 24.67 -1.29 -13.10
CA ARG A 203 24.47 -2.62 -12.51
C ARG A 203 24.49 -3.73 -13.55
N LEU A 204 23.87 -3.52 -14.71
CA LEU A 204 23.96 -4.44 -15.85
C LEU A 204 25.39 -4.54 -16.38
N GLU A 205 26.10 -3.40 -16.49
CA GLU A 205 27.50 -3.37 -16.91
C GLU A 205 28.44 -4.03 -15.90
N TYR A 206 28.18 -3.87 -14.60
CA TYR A 206 28.94 -4.56 -13.56
C TYR A 206 28.74 -6.08 -13.64
N GLU A 207 27.51 -6.53 -13.94
CA GLU A 207 27.19 -7.93 -14.20
C GLU A 207 27.98 -8.46 -15.42
N GLU A 208 27.99 -7.71 -16.53
CA GLU A 208 28.76 -8.07 -17.74
C GLU A 208 30.28 -8.11 -17.49
N ARG A 209 30.82 -7.13 -16.75
CA ARG A 209 32.26 -7.09 -16.43
C ARG A 209 32.68 -8.25 -15.54
N SER A 210 31.82 -8.65 -14.59
CA SER A 210 32.06 -9.82 -13.74
C SER A 210 31.99 -11.13 -14.53
N TYR A 211 31.32 -11.14 -15.68
CA TYR A 211 31.15 -12.31 -16.56
C TYR A 211 32.25 -12.45 -17.63
N ASN A 212 33.07 -11.42 -17.88
CA ASN A 212 34.06 -11.47 -18.95
C ASN A 212 35.24 -12.39 -18.57
N ASP A 213 35.28 -13.58 -19.19
CA ASP A 213 36.22 -14.70 -18.97
C ASP A 213 37.72 -14.30 -19.07
N LEU A 214 38.03 -13.15 -19.67
CA LEU A 214 39.37 -12.57 -19.75
C LEU A 214 39.93 -12.09 -18.39
N TRP A 215 39.08 -11.75 -17.41
CA TRP A 215 39.50 -11.26 -16.09
C TRP A 215 39.75 -12.36 -15.06
N ARG A 216 39.47 -13.62 -15.39
CA ARG A 216 39.69 -14.79 -14.53
C ARG A 216 41.18 -15.13 -14.30
N THR A 217 42.09 -14.44 -14.99
CA THR A 217 43.53 -14.71 -14.99
C THR A 217 44.34 -13.84 -14.01
N LEU A 218 43.71 -12.88 -13.33
CA LEU A 218 44.38 -12.10 -12.29
C LEU A 218 44.21 -12.79 -10.93
N PRO A 219 45.30 -13.16 -10.23
CA PRO A 219 45.19 -13.81 -8.94
C PRO A 219 44.53 -12.86 -7.93
N ALA A 220 43.41 -13.29 -7.36
CA ALA A 220 42.75 -12.59 -6.27
C ALA A 220 43.64 -12.68 -5.02
N SER A 221 44.11 -11.54 -4.52
CA SER A 221 44.77 -11.45 -3.22
C SER A 221 43.74 -11.74 -2.12
N GLN A 222 43.68 -13.00 -1.67
CA GLN A 222 42.78 -13.46 -0.60
C GLN A 222 43.19 -12.97 0.81
N GLN A 223 44.30 -12.23 0.96
CA GLN A 223 44.80 -11.83 2.28
C GLN A 223 44.31 -10.47 2.78
N ALA A 224 43.62 -9.66 1.97
CA ALA A 224 43.25 -8.29 2.36
C ALA A 224 41.83 -8.11 2.95
N ALA A 225 40.98 -9.14 2.94
CA ALA A 225 39.57 -9.01 3.34
C ALA A 225 39.32 -9.18 4.85
N ASN A 226 40.13 -10.00 5.53
CA ASN A 226 39.91 -10.33 6.94
C ASN A 226 40.46 -9.31 7.95
N ASP A 227 41.42 -8.45 7.57
CA ASP A 227 42.06 -7.51 8.49
C ASP A 227 41.40 -6.12 8.57
N LYS A 228 40.53 -5.77 7.60
CA LYS A 228 39.92 -4.42 7.56
C LYS A 228 38.93 -4.15 8.70
N GLY A 229 38.34 -5.17 9.30
CA GLY A 229 37.37 -5.01 10.39
C GLY A 229 37.99 -4.52 11.72
N GLN A 230 39.31 -4.63 11.86
CA GLN A 230 40.04 -4.23 13.08
C GLN A 230 40.72 -2.85 12.97
N ASP A 231 40.71 -2.23 11.80
CA ASP A 231 41.31 -0.92 11.56
C ASP A 231 40.52 0.21 12.28
N PRO A 232 41.14 0.98 13.19
CA PRO A 232 40.52 2.13 13.83
C PRO A 232 40.07 3.23 12.85
N GLU A 233 40.73 3.37 11.70
CA GLU A 233 40.33 4.34 10.67
C GLU A 233 39.08 3.89 9.93
N TRP A 234 38.96 2.58 9.65
CA TRP A 234 37.76 1.99 9.09
C TRP A 234 36.54 2.27 9.98
N LYS A 235 36.65 2.04 11.30
CA LYS A 235 35.56 2.32 12.24
C LYS A 235 35.13 3.79 12.27
N LYS A 236 36.07 4.72 12.09
CA LYS A 236 35.77 6.15 11.98
C LYS A 236 35.10 6.51 10.65
N SER A 237 35.38 5.77 9.57
CA SER A 237 34.77 5.98 8.25
C SER A 237 33.31 5.52 8.14
N LEU A 238 32.84 4.70 9.09
CA LEU A 238 31.50 4.10 9.08
C LEU A 238 30.34 5.09 9.32
N ASN A 239 30.64 6.37 9.60
CA ASN A 239 29.64 7.43 9.83
C ASN A 239 28.49 7.00 10.77
N LEU A 240 28.82 6.31 11.85
CA LEU A 240 27.85 5.86 12.86
C LEU A 240 27.28 7.05 13.65
N PRO A 241 25.99 7.03 14.03
CA PRO A 241 25.05 5.93 13.86
C PRO A 241 24.37 5.91 12.49
N GLU A 242 24.24 4.72 11.90
CA GLU A 242 23.40 4.45 10.73
C GLU A 242 22.19 3.63 11.18
N GLU A 243 20.99 4.15 10.93
CA GLU A 243 19.74 3.51 11.35
C GLU A 243 19.30 2.41 10.38
N ASN A 244 19.63 2.55 9.10
CA ASN A 244 19.24 1.60 8.07
C ASN A 244 20.25 0.45 8.02
N LEU A 245 19.96 -0.64 8.73
CA LEU A 245 20.87 -1.78 8.86
C LEU A 245 21.17 -2.44 7.51
N LEU A 246 20.17 -2.56 6.62
CA LEU A 246 20.39 -3.12 5.28
C LEU A 246 21.30 -2.22 4.44
N TYR A 247 21.14 -0.89 4.51
CA TYR A 247 22.02 0.06 3.83
C TYR A 247 23.44 0.00 4.37
N PHE A 248 23.57 -0.04 5.70
CA PHE A 248 24.85 -0.17 6.38
C PHE A 248 25.60 -1.42 5.90
N LEU A 249 24.93 -2.57 5.87
CA LEU A 249 25.50 -3.83 5.41
C LEU A 249 25.86 -3.80 3.91
N GLU A 250 24.97 -3.27 3.08
CA GLU A 250 25.20 -3.11 1.63
C GLU A 250 26.49 -2.32 1.35
N LYS A 251 26.68 -1.17 2.02
CA LYS A 251 27.80 -0.26 1.75
C LYS A 251 29.07 -0.64 2.48
N ASN A 252 28.96 -1.09 3.73
CA ASN A 252 30.11 -1.21 4.63
C ASN A 252 30.50 -2.66 4.92
N SER A 253 29.80 -3.69 4.44
CA SER A 253 30.30 -5.05 4.68
C SER A 253 31.62 -5.27 3.94
N PRO A 254 32.69 -5.80 4.55
CA PRO A 254 33.91 -6.17 3.85
C PRO A 254 33.85 -7.59 3.26
N VAL A 255 32.89 -8.42 3.69
CA VAL A 255 32.81 -9.84 3.35
C VAL A 255 31.80 -10.11 2.23
N LEU A 256 30.77 -9.27 2.10
CA LEU A 256 29.71 -9.52 1.12
C LEU A 256 30.22 -9.36 -0.31
N GLU A 257 29.97 -10.42 -1.09
CA GLU A 257 30.17 -10.42 -2.54
C GLU A 257 29.18 -9.46 -3.22
N PRO A 258 29.51 -8.99 -4.44
CA PRO A 258 28.69 -8.02 -5.15
C PRO A 258 27.24 -8.46 -5.33
N TRP A 259 27.00 -9.74 -5.62
CA TRP A 259 25.64 -10.26 -5.82
C TRP A 259 24.82 -10.30 -4.53
N GLN A 260 25.47 -10.60 -3.40
CA GLN A 260 24.83 -10.61 -2.09
C GLN A 260 24.42 -9.19 -1.67
N ARG A 261 25.24 -8.19 -1.98
CA ARG A 261 24.91 -6.78 -1.73
C ARG A 261 23.70 -6.32 -2.54
N GLU A 262 23.59 -6.76 -3.79
CA GLU A 262 22.43 -6.39 -4.62
C GLU A 262 21.14 -7.07 -4.11
N ILE A 263 21.20 -8.31 -3.60
CA ILE A 263 20.06 -8.94 -2.92
C ILE A 263 19.63 -8.13 -1.69
N ILE A 264 20.57 -7.73 -0.83
CA ILE A 264 20.28 -6.89 0.34
C ILE A 264 19.66 -5.57 -0.10
N ARG A 265 20.15 -4.97 -1.18
CA ARG A 265 19.58 -3.75 -1.75
C ARG A 265 18.15 -3.97 -2.26
N ILE A 266 17.87 -5.08 -2.93
CA ILE A 266 16.52 -5.44 -3.40
C ILE A 266 15.54 -5.47 -2.23
N VAL A 267 15.87 -6.22 -1.18
CA VAL A 267 15.03 -6.30 0.03
C VAL A 267 14.86 -4.93 0.68
N ARG A 268 15.93 -4.12 0.72
CA ARG A 268 15.90 -2.76 1.25
C ARG A 268 14.97 -1.82 0.49
N VAL A 269 14.99 -1.83 -0.84
CA VAL A 269 14.11 -0.98 -1.66
C VAL A 269 12.65 -1.40 -1.48
N ILE A 270 12.37 -2.70 -1.40
CA ILE A 270 11.02 -3.22 -1.14
C ILE A 270 10.56 -2.81 0.27
N ALA A 271 11.42 -2.92 1.28
CA ALA A 271 11.12 -2.46 2.63
C ALA A 271 10.75 -0.97 2.68
N GLN A 272 11.49 -0.13 1.96
CA GLN A 272 11.22 1.30 1.86
C GLN A 272 9.90 1.60 1.15
N TYR A 273 9.54 0.85 0.11
CA TYR A 273 8.27 1.00 -0.57
C TYR A 273 7.07 0.78 0.37
N PHE A 274 7.14 -0.23 1.23
CA PHE A 274 6.06 -0.58 2.18
C PHE A 274 6.06 0.26 3.46
N TYR A 275 7.10 1.06 3.69
CA TYR A 275 7.22 1.85 4.91
C TYR A 275 6.05 2.81 5.12
N PRO A 276 5.59 3.59 4.12
CA PRO A 276 4.47 4.50 4.29
C PRO A 276 3.20 3.80 4.74
N GLN A 277 2.84 2.68 4.11
CA GLN A 277 1.64 1.92 4.44
C GLN A 277 1.58 1.50 5.92
N ARG A 278 2.73 1.18 6.53
CA ARG A 278 2.81 0.83 7.96
C ARG A 278 2.68 2.03 8.90
N GLN A 279 2.96 3.24 8.42
CA GLN A 279 2.91 4.48 9.20
C GLN A 279 1.58 5.22 9.05
N THR A 280 0.77 4.82 8.07
CA THR A 280 -0.48 5.50 7.68
C THR A 280 -1.64 4.51 7.59
N GLN A 281 -1.63 3.44 8.38
CA GLN A 281 -2.65 2.39 8.28
C GLN A 281 -4.04 2.94 8.65
N VAL A 282 -4.15 3.67 9.77
CA VAL A 282 -5.43 4.27 10.20
C VAL A 282 -5.91 5.29 9.17
N MET A 283 -5.01 6.16 8.70
CA MET A 283 -5.36 7.20 7.73
C MET A 283 -5.73 6.63 6.35
N ASN A 284 -4.97 5.67 5.85
CA ASN A 284 -5.21 5.07 4.54
C ASN A 284 -6.54 4.31 4.52
N GLU A 285 -6.77 3.43 5.49
CA GLU A 285 -8.02 2.68 5.60
C GLU A 285 -9.20 3.61 5.94
N GLY A 286 -8.99 4.62 6.78
CA GLY A 286 -9.99 5.63 7.11
C GLY A 286 -10.40 6.47 5.90
N CYS A 287 -9.43 6.93 5.09
CA CYS A 287 -9.68 7.68 3.86
C CYS A 287 -10.50 6.84 2.88
N ALA A 288 -10.08 5.60 2.62
CA ALA A 288 -10.77 4.72 1.69
C ALA A 288 -12.18 4.33 2.16
N THR A 289 -12.35 4.09 3.46
CA THR A 289 -13.67 3.84 4.08
C THR A 289 -14.56 5.08 4.00
N PHE A 290 -14.04 6.26 4.34
CA PHE A 290 -14.81 7.49 4.28
C PHE A 290 -15.28 7.81 2.85
N VAL A 291 -14.37 7.66 1.87
CA VAL A 291 -14.69 7.87 0.45
C VAL A 291 -15.75 6.88 -0.01
N HIS A 292 -15.59 5.58 0.23
CA HIS A 292 -16.59 4.62 -0.23
C HIS A 292 -17.95 4.85 0.42
N TYR A 293 -17.97 5.29 1.68
CA TYR A 293 -19.19 5.40 2.46
C TYR A 293 -19.96 6.60 1.95
N THR A 294 -19.26 7.72 1.77
CA THR A 294 -19.81 8.95 1.23
C THR A 294 -20.33 8.74 -0.19
N LEU A 295 -19.51 8.19 -1.10
CA LEU A 295 -19.90 8.01 -2.50
C LEU A 295 -21.08 7.04 -2.67
N MET A 296 -21.11 5.93 -1.93
CA MET A 296 -22.23 4.98 -2.01
C MET A 296 -23.54 5.57 -1.49
N ASN A 297 -23.50 6.33 -0.39
CA ASN A 297 -24.69 7.06 0.10
C ASN A 297 -25.15 8.10 -0.93
N MET A 298 -24.23 8.87 -1.53
CA MET A 298 -24.60 9.86 -2.56
C MET A 298 -25.25 9.23 -3.79
N LEU A 299 -24.75 8.07 -4.24
CA LEU A 299 -25.37 7.34 -5.35
C LEU A 299 -26.76 6.81 -4.98
N PHE A 300 -26.96 6.37 -3.74
CA PHE A 300 -28.26 5.95 -3.25
C PHE A 300 -29.24 7.13 -3.18
N ASP A 301 -28.83 8.27 -2.63
CA ASP A 301 -29.64 9.50 -2.54
C ASP A 301 -30.04 10.05 -3.91
N ARG A 302 -29.18 9.88 -4.92
CA ARG A 302 -29.47 10.22 -6.33
C ARG A 302 -30.34 9.19 -7.04
N GLY A 303 -30.73 8.09 -6.39
CA GLY A 303 -31.51 7.00 -6.98
C GLY A 303 -30.75 6.27 -8.10
N GLN A 304 -29.41 6.23 -8.01
CA GLN A 304 -28.53 5.56 -8.96
C GLN A 304 -28.16 4.14 -8.51
N ILE A 305 -28.38 3.81 -7.24
CA ILE A 305 -28.25 2.45 -6.69
C ILE A 305 -29.58 2.07 -6.00
N SER A 306 -29.95 0.80 -6.06
CA SER A 306 -31.21 0.30 -5.47
C SER A 306 -31.06 0.05 -3.96
N GLU A 307 -32.18 0.01 -3.23
CA GLU A 307 -32.21 -0.35 -1.80
C GLU A 307 -31.52 -1.71 -1.53
N GLY A 308 -31.76 -2.71 -2.38
CA GLY A 308 -31.15 -4.03 -2.23
C GLY A 308 -29.62 -3.99 -2.33
N ALA A 309 -29.08 -3.24 -3.29
CA ALA A 309 -27.64 -3.05 -3.42
C ALA A 309 -27.06 -2.24 -2.25
N MET A 310 -27.77 -1.22 -1.77
CA MET A 310 -27.34 -0.42 -0.63
C MET A 310 -27.29 -1.26 0.67
N LEU A 311 -28.27 -2.13 0.90
CA LEU A 311 -28.26 -3.06 2.04
C LEU A 311 -27.07 -4.01 2.00
N GLU A 312 -26.71 -4.51 0.82
CA GLU A 312 -25.52 -5.34 0.64
C GLU A 312 -24.24 -4.56 0.94
N ILE A 313 -24.13 -3.34 0.42
CA ILE A 313 -23.01 -2.44 0.69
C ILE A 313 -22.87 -2.17 2.19
N LEU A 314 -23.94 -1.78 2.87
CA LEU A 314 -23.94 -1.50 4.31
C LEU A 314 -23.57 -2.71 5.15
N ARG A 315 -24.03 -3.92 4.75
CA ARG A 315 -23.64 -5.16 5.43
C ARG A 315 -22.13 -5.39 5.33
N ASN A 316 -21.55 -5.22 4.15
CA ASN A 316 -20.12 -5.43 3.95
C ASN A 316 -19.29 -4.34 4.65
N HIS A 317 -19.69 -3.07 4.52
CA HIS A 317 -19.10 -1.95 5.25
C HIS A 317 -19.08 -2.20 6.77
N SER A 318 -20.24 -2.54 7.35
CA SER A 318 -20.39 -2.77 8.80
C SER A 318 -19.52 -3.91 9.31
N ASN A 319 -19.29 -4.95 8.50
CA ASN A 319 -18.42 -6.06 8.87
C ASN A 319 -16.94 -5.63 8.95
N VAL A 320 -16.52 -4.69 8.11
CA VAL A 320 -15.14 -4.20 8.05
C VAL A 320 -14.87 -3.21 9.18
N VAL A 321 -15.81 -2.29 9.45
CA VAL A 321 -15.67 -1.27 10.50
C VAL A 321 -16.07 -1.75 11.89
N PHE A 322 -16.46 -3.02 12.04
CA PHE A 322 -16.83 -3.57 13.34
C PHE A 322 -15.65 -3.50 14.32
N GLN A 323 -15.83 -2.77 15.42
CA GLN A 323 -14.90 -2.72 16.55
C GLN A 323 -15.56 -3.41 17.76
N PRO A 324 -15.06 -4.57 18.22
CA PRO A 324 -15.53 -5.15 19.47
C PRO A 324 -15.17 -4.26 20.66
N ALA A 325 -16.00 -4.31 21.71
CA ALA A 325 -15.71 -3.67 23.00
C ALA A 325 -14.50 -4.32 23.69
N PHE A 326 -13.87 -3.61 24.63
CA PHE A 326 -12.61 -4.05 25.27
C PHE A 326 -12.74 -5.36 26.06
N ASP A 327 -13.96 -5.71 26.49
CA ASP A 327 -14.30 -6.90 27.26
C ASP A 327 -14.76 -8.08 26.40
N ASP A 328 -14.93 -7.88 25.08
CA ASP A 328 -15.27 -8.95 24.14
C ASP A 328 -14.04 -9.85 23.87
N PRO A 329 -14.16 -11.19 23.94
CA PRO A 329 -13.06 -12.10 23.63
C PRO A 329 -12.45 -11.95 22.23
N ARG A 330 -13.16 -11.33 21.29
CA ARG A 330 -12.70 -11.06 19.92
C ARG A 330 -11.87 -9.77 19.81
N PHE A 331 -11.78 -8.98 20.88
CA PHE A 331 -10.95 -7.78 20.90
C PHE A 331 -9.48 -8.14 20.72
N SER A 332 -8.90 -7.64 19.63
CA SER A 332 -7.49 -7.87 19.26
C SER A 332 -6.69 -6.57 19.11
N GLY A 333 -7.27 -5.46 19.56
CA GLY A 333 -6.73 -4.11 19.40
C GLY A 333 -7.72 -3.17 18.73
N ILE A 334 -7.21 -2.01 18.32
CA ILE A 334 -7.97 -0.99 17.60
C ILE A 334 -8.03 -1.36 16.12
N ASN A 335 -9.24 -1.40 15.58
CA ASN A 335 -9.52 -1.59 14.17
C ASN A 335 -9.22 -0.27 13.43
N PRO A 336 -8.22 -0.22 12.53
CA PRO A 336 -7.86 1.00 11.82
C PRO A 336 -8.98 1.54 10.92
N TYR A 337 -9.83 0.66 10.38
CA TYR A 337 -11.00 1.05 9.58
C TYR A 337 -12.02 1.81 10.42
N ALA A 338 -12.29 1.31 11.64
CA ALA A 338 -13.26 1.91 12.55
C ALA A 338 -12.77 3.27 13.03
N LEU A 339 -11.58 3.31 13.66
CA LEU A 339 -11.01 4.56 14.16
C LEU A 339 -10.82 5.60 13.05
N GLY A 340 -10.30 5.17 11.90
CA GLY A 340 -10.12 6.04 10.74
C GLY A 340 -11.45 6.63 10.27
N LEU A 341 -12.47 5.80 10.04
CA LEU A 341 -13.78 6.33 9.61
C LEU A 341 -14.38 7.30 10.64
N ASP A 342 -14.39 6.92 11.91
CA ASP A 342 -14.99 7.71 12.99
C ASP A 342 -14.31 9.08 13.10
N MET A 343 -12.97 9.14 13.00
CA MET A 343 -12.23 10.40 12.98
C MET A 343 -12.59 11.28 11.78
N MET A 344 -12.69 10.71 10.58
CA MET A 344 -13.03 11.49 9.37
C MET A 344 -14.48 12.00 9.41
N GLN A 345 -15.41 11.19 9.91
CA GLN A 345 -16.81 11.59 10.13
C GLN A 345 -16.93 12.65 11.22
N ASP A 346 -16.12 12.54 12.27
CA ASP A 346 -16.13 13.53 13.36
C ASP A 346 -15.54 14.87 12.91
N ILE A 347 -14.48 14.87 12.09
CA ILE A 347 -14.00 16.11 11.43
C ILE A 347 -15.11 16.77 10.60
N GLN A 348 -15.85 15.98 9.83
CA GLN A 348 -17.00 16.47 9.07
C GLN A 348 -18.06 17.08 10.00
N ARG A 349 -18.47 16.35 11.04
CA ARG A 349 -19.45 16.78 12.03
C ARG A 349 -19.01 18.06 12.75
N ILE A 350 -17.77 18.14 13.23
CA ILE A 350 -17.24 19.33 13.91
C ILE A 350 -17.29 20.55 12.98
N SER A 351 -16.96 20.36 11.71
CA SER A 351 -16.99 21.46 10.75
C SER A 351 -18.41 21.95 10.44
N THR A 352 -19.41 21.07 10.41
CA THR A 352 -20.80 21.43 10.02
C THR A 352 -21.72 21.71 11.21
N GLU A 353 -21.62 20.92 12.27
CA GLU A 353 -22.52 20.90 13.44
C GLU A 353 -21.71 20.79 14.75
N PRO A 354 -20.87 21.79 15.09
CA PRO A 354 -20.04 21.74 16.29
C PRO A 354 -20.85 21.91 17.57
N THR A 355 -20.46 21.15 18.60
CA THR A 355 -20.85 21.38 19.99
C THR A 355 -20.04 22.53 20.61
N ALA A 356 -20.36 22.91 21.85
CA ALA A 356 -19.56 23.90 22.58
C ALA A 356 -18.13 23.39 22.86
N GLU A 357 -17.98 22.12 23.20
CA GLU A 357 -16.67 21.50 23.44
C GLU A 357 -15.82 21.45 22.17
N ASP A 358 -16.42 21.16 21.01
CA ASP A 358 -15.69 21.16 19.73
C ASP A 358 -15.09 22.53 19.39
N ARG A 359 -15.77 23.62 19.77
CA ARG A 359 -15.28 24.99 19.56
C ARG A 359 -14.09 25.33 20.44
N ASP A 360 -13.99 24.71 21.61
CA ASP A 360 -12.86 24.90 22.53
C ASP A 360 -11.63 24.10 22.07
N TRP A 361 -11.83 22.87 21.60
CA TRP A 361 -10.75 21.99 21.15
C TRP A 361 -10.27 22.28 19.72
N PHE A 362 -11.18 22.64 18.82
CA PHE A 362 -10.88 22.83 17.40
C PHE A 362 -11.41 24.18 16.86
N PRO A 363 -10.96 25.31 17.43
CA PRO A 363 -11.46 26.64 17.07
C PRO A 363 -11.27 26.97 15.58
N ASP A 364 -10.23 26.42 14.96
CA ASP A 364 -9.85 26.68 13.56
C ASP A 364 -10.66 25.89 12.53
N MET A 365 -11.52 24.94 12.95
CA MET A 365 -12.38 24.19 12.01
C MET A 365 -13.86 24.13 12.42
N ALA A 366 -14.16 24.28 13.72
CA ALA A 366 -15.51 24.13 14.24
C ALA A 366 -16.50 25.14 13.65
N GLY A 367 -17.49 24.65 12.89
CA GLY A 367 -18.57 25.45 12.30
C GLY A 367 -18.20 26.25 11.05
N GLN A 368 -17.05 25.97 10.43
CA GLN A 368 -16.64 26.64 9.19
C GLN A 368 -17.23 26.00 7.92
N GLY A 369 -17.70 24.75 8.00
CA GLY A 369 -18.29 24.01 6.87
C GLY A 369 -17.29 23.52 5.81
N ASN A 370 -15.99 23.78 5.99
CA ASN A 370 -14.90 23.44 5.06
C ASN A 370 -14.24 22.08 5.34
N TRP A 371 -14.97 21.10 5.90
CA TRP A 371 -14.44 19.78 6.24
C TRP A 371 -13.67 19.08 5.11
N ARG A 372 -14.05 19.30 3.84
CA ARG A 372 -13.36 18.71 2.69
C ARG A 372 -11.91 19.16 2.60
N GLU A 373 -11.66 20.46 2.75
CA GLU A 373 -10.32 21.04 2.72
C GLU A 373 -9.50 20.51 3.89
N VAL A 374 -10.10 20.44 5.09
CA VAL A 374 -9.46 19.87 6.28
C VAL A 374 -9.07 18.41 6.07
N LEU A 375 -9.93 17.58 5.46
CA LEU A 375 -9.62 16.19 5.19
C LEU A 375 -8.55 16.02 4.11
N LEU A 376 -8.62 16.79 3.02
CA LEU A 376 -7.62 16.76 1.94
C LEU A 376 -6.23 17.15 2.47
N ASP A 377 -6.15 18.20 3.27
CA ASP A 377 -4.92 18.62 3.93
C ASP A 377 -4.43 17.57 4.94
N ALA A 378 -5.34 17.01 5.73
CA ALA A 378 -5.03 15.95 6.68
C ALA A 378 -4.42 14.73 5.96
N TRP A 379 -5.06 14.24 4.90
CA TRP A 379 -4.59 13.11 4.10
C TRP A 379 -3.27 13.39 3.39
N ALA A 380 -3.02 14.64 2.99
CA ALA A 380 -1.78 15.04 2.33
C ALA A 380 -0.59 15.09 3.31
N GLU A 381 -0.74 15.70 4.48
CA GLU A 381 0.40 16.12 5.30
C GLU A 381 0.67 15.25 6.54
N HIS A 382 -0.26 14.39 6.94
CA HIS A 382 -0.13 13.64 8.19
C HIS A 382 0.20 12.15 7.99
N ARG A 383 0.81 11.58 9.03
CA ARG A 383 0.87 10.13 9.33
C ARG A 383 -0.05 9.80 10.51
N ASP A 384 -0.30 8.52 10.77
CA ASP A 384 -1.27 8.08 11.79
C ASP A 384 -1.05 8.76 13.15
N GLU A 385 0.19 8.74 13.66
CA GLU A 385 0.51 9.35 14.96
C GLU A 385 0.18 10.85 15.01
N SER A 386 0.56 11.60 13.97
CA SER A 386 0.32 13.04 13.92
C SER A 386 -1.17 13.35 13.70
N PHE A 387 -1.87 12.53 12.91
CA PHE A 387 -3.28 12.70 12.63
C PHE A 387 -4.11 12.47 13.91
N ILE A 388 -3.86 11.36 14.61
CA ILE A 388 -4.52 11.04 15.88
C ILE A 388 -4.24 12.14 16.91
N ARG A 389 -2.99 12.57 17.05
CA ARG A 389 -2.65 13.61 18.03
C ARG A 389 -3.28 14.97 17.75
N GLN A 390 -3.59 15.27 16.49
CA GLN A 390 -4.10 16.58 16.08
C GLN A 390 -5.62 16.61 15.94
N TYR A 391 -6.26 15.50 15.54
CA TYR A 391 -7.67 15.47 15.16
C TYR A 391 -8.54 14.51 15.98
N LEU A 392 -7.98 13.71 16.90
CA LEU A 392 -8.80 12.87 17.78
C LEU A 392 -9.54 13.75 18.79
N SER A 393 -10.87 13.78 18.69
CA SER A 393 -11.71 14.56 19.59
C SER A 393 -12.05 13.79 20.88
N PRO A 394 -12.45 14.49 21.96
CA PRO A 394 -12.97 13.86 23.17
C PRO A 394 -14.20 12.98 22.94
N ALA A 395 -14.99 13.20 21.88
CA ALA A 395 -16.19 12.43 21.60
C ALA A 395 -15.91 10.97 21.20
N LEU A 396 -14.67 10.66 20.79
CA LEU A 396 -14.23 9.34 20.35
C LEU A 396 -13.47 8.54 21.43
N ILE A 397 -13.35 9.07 22.65
CA ILE A 397 -12.54 8.50 23.75
C ILE A 397 -13.40 7.77 24.80
#